data_AF-A0AAW0RWR7-F1
#
_entry.id   AF-A0AAW0RWR7-F1
#
_cell.length_a   1.000
_cell.length_b   1.000
_cell.length_c   1.000
_cell.angle_alpha   90.00
_cell.angle_beta   90.00
_cell.angle_gamma   90.00
#
_symmetry.space_group_name_H-M   'P 1'
#
loop_
_entity.id
_entity.type
_entity.pdbx_description
1 polymer ?
#
loop_
_entity_poly.entity_id
_entity_poly.type
_entity_poly.pdbx_seq_one_letter_code
_entity_poly.pdbx_strand_id
1 'polypeptide(L)'
;MRWLNFVTLSPALWLSCLSSGHASALPSHSIVNRQTPPEQDRYVYRGDGRAPSELRDTGGFRPQGDDWQDHDECFDLNRHYEAGPGGCGLDEWRPQGYVFRTAYVSVALQRPTAETYGYWLYEMRRMPSILDNDDNEDEVMALGGMPWRAVRRYVRMSGHPGDDNRVDESMWINNPDYDEALYETGPNARYCHVNDAFPRALNERADEPMSQDSNSDSNSIDSNETWEDEPSTSNASRRRFNAADIYMDQTAGAFELYGPFPPEWTQYPPNDAVPGPDAALLQTRMDDHGKSKETFTNGRFVLTC
;
A
#
# COMPACT_ATOMS: atom_id res chain seq x y z
N MET A 1 -22.94 -94.75 10.14
CA MET A 1 -23.23 -94.60 11.59
C MET A 1 -22.29 -93.54 12.15
N ARG A 2 -22.84 -92.66 13.02
CA ARG A 2 -22.17 -91.72 13.93
C ARG A 2 -21.58 -90.42 13.34
N TRP A 3 -22.39 -89.36 13.50
CA TRP A 3 -22.09 -88.04 14.09
C TRP A 3 -20.72 -87.95 14.82
N LEU A 4 -20.00 -86.80 14.88
CA LEU A 4 -20.34 -85.57 15.59
C LEU A 4 -19.17 -84.56 15.45
N ASN A 5 -19.51 -83.29 15.66
CA ASN A 5 -18.73 -82.06 15.52
C ASN A 5 -17.45 -81.95 16.38
N PHE A 6 -16.47 -81.17 15.91
CA PHE A 6 -15.71 -80.23 16.74
C PHE A 6 -15.32 -78.97 15.95
N VAL A 7 -15.58 -77.82 16.60
CA VAL A 7 -15.19 -76.45 16.23
C VAL A 7 -13.74 -76.22 16.67
N THR A 8 -12.95 -75.44 15.93
CA THR A 8 -12.06 -74.39 16.50
C THR A 8 -11.33 -73.57 15.43
N LEU A 9 -11.58 -72.27 15.47
CA LEU A 9 -10.69 -71.11 15.29
C LEU A 9 -9.27 -71.39 14.75
N SER A 10 -8.97 -70.85 13.56
CA SER A 10 -7.60 -70.66 13.08
C SER A 10 -7.17 -69.20 13.22
N PRO A 11 -6.09 -68.90 13.98
CA PRO A 11 -5.47 -67.59 14.00
C PRO A 11 -4.48 -67.42 12.83
N ALA A 12 -4.28 -66.15 12.47
CA ALA A 12 -3.48 -65.64 11.37
C ALA A 12 -2.02 -66.12 11.36
N LEU A 13 -1.54 -66.53 10.18
CA LEU A 13 -0.10 -66.64 9.88
C LEU A 13 0.12 -66.61 8.37
N TRP A 14 0.23 -65.41 7.80
CA TRP A 14 0.89 -65.18 6.51
C TRP A 14 1.86 -64.02 6.66
N LEU A 15 2.99 -64.35 7.27
CA LEU A 15 4.27 -63.66 7.11
C LEU A 15 4.87 -64.09 5.77
N SER A 16 4.59 -63.35 4.69
CA SER A 16 5.43 -63.44 3.48
C SER A 16 5.14 -62.31 2.51
N CYS A 17 5.68 -61.12 2.80
CA CYS A 17 6.08 -60.14 1.79
C CYS A 17 7.20 -59.27 2.39
N LEU A 18 8.32 -59.92 2.72
CA LEU A 18 9.61 -59.23 2.80
C LEU A 18 10.04 -58.91 1.36
N SER A 19 9.51 -57.82 0.82
CA SER A 19 10.15 -57.12 -0.30
C SER A 19 11.13 -56.12 0.31
N SER A 20 12.36 -56.17 -0.19
CA SER A 20 13.51 -55.36 0.19
C SER A 20 13.19 -53.86 0.26
N GLY A 21 12.89 -53.38 1.46
CA GLY A 21 12.90 -51.96 1.77
C GLY A 21 14.34 -51.45 1.68
N HIS A 22 14.61 -50.59 0.70
CA HIS A 22 15.80 -49.75 0.75
C HIS A 22 15.68 -48.87 2.01
N ALA A 23 16.60 -49.04 2.94
CA ALA A 23 16.79 -48.08 4.01
C ALA A 23 17.39 -46.81 3.40
N SER A 24 16.53 -45.96 2.84
CA SER A 24 16.90 -44.56 2.62
C SER A 24 17.03 -43.94 4.01
N ALA A 25 18.26 -43.61 4.40
CA ALA A 25 18.51 -42.80 5.57
C ALA A 25 17.62 -41.55 5.49
N LEU A 26 16.71 -41.39 6.45
CA LEU A 26 16.01 -40.13 6.69
C LEU A 26 17.07 -39.04 6.83
N PRO A 27 17.12 -38.01 5.96
CA PRO A 27 17.77 -36.79 6.38
C PRO A 27 16.95 -36.26 7.55
N SER A 28 17.56 -36.25 8.74
CA SER A 28 17.08 -35.51 9.89
C SER A 28 17.21 -34.03 9.61
N HIS A 29 16.35 -33.54 8.73
CA HIS A 29 15.99 -32.15 8.62
C HIS A 29 14.49 -32.18 8.47
N SER A 30 13.79 -31.82 9.55
CA SER A 30 12.47 -31.24 9.39
C SER A 30 12.64 -30.06 8.43
N ILE A 31 12.35 -30.29 7.15
CA ILE A 31 12.06 -29.20 6.25
C ILE A 31 10.75 -28.67 6.80
N VAL A 32 10.86 -27.74 7.75
CA VAL A 32 9.82 -26.76 8.00
C VAL A 32 9.66 -26.09 6.65
N ASN A 33 8.71 -26.59 5.88
CA ASN A 33 8.22 -25.93 4.70
C ASN A 33 7.61 -24.64 5.27
N ARG A 34 8.41 -23.56 5.37
CA ARG A 34 7.87 -22.22 5.51
C ARG A 34 6.98 -22.10 4.29
N GLN A 35 5.68 -22.21 4.50
CA GLN A 35 4.70 -21.85 3.49
C GLN A 35 5.11 -20.44 3.07
N THR A 36 5.64 -20.31 1.86
CA THR A 36 5.73 -19.02 1.20
C THR A 36 4.30 -18.46 1.30
N PRO A 37 4.12 -17.24 1.83
CA PRO A 37 2.82 -16.61 1.83
C PRO A 37 2.24 -16.72 0.40
N PRO A 38 0.92 -16.91 0.25
CA PRO A 38 0.27 -16.83 -1.05
C PRO A 38 0.86 -15.67 -1.86
N GLU A 39 1.11 -15.84 -3.16
CA GLU A 39 1.70 -14.77 -3.98
C GLU A 39 0.90 -13.46 -3.88
N GLN A 40 -0.39 -13.55 -3.57
CA GLN A 40 -1.30 -12.42 -3.33
C GLN A 40 -0.91 -11.56 -2.11
N ASP A 41 -0.25 -12.14 -1.10
CA ASP A 41 0.19 -11.41 0.11
C ASP A 41 1.52 -10.70 -0.09
N ARG A 42 2.15 -10.84 -1.26
CA ARG A 42 3.50 -10.32 -1.53
C ARG A 42 3.49 -8.91 -2.12
N TYR A 43 2.36 -8.53 -2.70
CA TYR A 43 2.26 -7.34 -3.52
C TYR A 43 1.12 -6.43 -3.06
N VAL A 44 1.22 -5.18 -3.46
CA VAL A 44 0.15 -4.18 -3.45
C VAL A 44 -0.04 -3.68 -4.87
N TYR A 45 -1.20 -3.12 -5.13
CA TYR A 45 -1.63 -2.72 -6.45
C TYR A 45 -2.01 -1.25 -6.45
N ARG A 46 -1.77 -0.55 -7.55
CA ARG A 46 -2.27 0.82 -7.74
C ARG A 46 -2.71 1.03 -9.17
N GLY A 47 -3.94 1.49 -9.33
CA GLY A 47 -4.40 2.10 -10.57
C GLY A 47 -3.94 3.55 -10.63
N ASP A 48 -3.31 3.98 -11.74
CA ASP A 48 -2.84 5.35 -11.90
C ASP A 48 -3.07 5.84 -13.35
N GLY A 49 -3.26 7.15 -13.50
CA GLY A 49 -3.42 7.79 -14.81
C GLY A 49 -2.09 8.06 -15.50
N ARG A 50 -0.99 8.14 -14.73
CA ARG A 50 0.36 8.37 -15.25
C ARG A 50 0.90 7.09 -15.88
N ALA A 51 1.62 7.26 -16.99
CA ALA A 51 2.30 6.17 -17.68
C ALA A 51 3.57 5.74 -16.93
N PRO A 52 4.08 4.52 -17.19
CA PRO A 52 5.29 3.98 -16.56
C PRO A 52 6.50 4.92 -16.65
N SER A 53 6.73 5.53 -17.81
CA SER A 53 7.82 6.50 -18.00
C SER A 53 7.68 7.74 -17.13
N GLU A 54 6.48 8.31 -16.98
CA GLU A 54 6.23 9.49 -16.13
C GLU A 54 6.60 9.21 -14.66
N LEU A 55 6.25 8.01 -14.15
CA LEU A 55 6.59 7.59 -12.80
C LEU A 55 8.08 7.28 -12.64
N ARG A 56 8.65 6.61 -13.64
CA ARG A 56 10.08 6.30 -13.67
C ARG A 56 10.95 7.55 -13.65
N ASP A 57 10.60 8.56 -14.45
CA ASP A 57 11.35 9.82 -14.55
C ASP A 57 11.32 10.61 -13.24
N THR A 58 10.25 10.43 -12.45
CA THR A 58 10.13 10.98 -11.10
C THR A 58 10.65 10.04 -10.01
N GLY A 59 11.19 8.88 -10.38
CA GLY A 59 11.77 7.92 -9.44
C GLY A 59 10.76 7.08 -8.66
N GLY A 60 9.46 7.18 -8.98
CA GLY A 60 8.40 6.39 -8.38
C GLY A 60 7.08 7.15 -8.22
N PHE A 61 6.20 6.61 -7.39
CA PHE A 61 4.99 7.31 -6.95
C PHE A 61 5.33 8.25 -5.81
N ARG A 62 5.45 9.54 -6.15
CA ARG A 62 5.65 10.59 -5.14
C ARG A 62 4.32 10.96 -4.47
N PRO A 63 4.35 11.33 -3.18
CA PRO A 63 3.24 12.03 -2.55
C PRO A 63 2.90 13.32 -3.31
N GLN A 64 1.64 13.72 -3.26
CA GLN A 64 1.18 14.91 -3.97
C GLN A 64 1.58 16.18 -3.22
N GLY A 65 2.02 17.19 -3.98
CA GLY A 65 2.29 18.54 -3.51
C GLY A 65 3.73 18.72 -3.02
N ASP A 66 4.37 19.79 -3.50
CA ASP A 66 5.75 20.11 -3.14
C ASP A 66 5.87 20.47 -1.65
N ASP A 67 7.03 20.19 -1.08
CA ASP A 67 7.40 20.48 0.31
C ASP A 67 6.50 19.85 1.39
N TRP A 68 5.74 18.80 1.06
CA TRP A 68 4.84 18.11 2.01
C TRP A 68 5.52 17.71 3.33
N GLN A 69 6.83 17.45 3.32
CA GLN A 69 7.59 17.09 4.51
C GLN A 69 7.73 18.23 5.54
N ASP A 70 7.48 19.47 5.12
CA ASP A 70 7.58 20.67 5.96
C ASP A 70 6.23 21.05 6.59
N HIS A 71 5.18 20.27 6.31
CA HIS A 71 3.80 20.52 6.68
C HIS A 71 3.22 19.33 7.46
N ASP A 72 3.00 19.48 8.76
CA ASP A 72 2.55 18.37 9.63
C ASP A 72 1.17 17.83 9.27
N GLU A 73 0.29 18.68 8.76
CA GLU A 73 -1.02 18.30 8.24
C GLU A 73 -0.95 17.35 7.02
N CYS A 74 0.21 17.23 6.37
CA CYS A 74 0.42 16.25 5.31
C CYS A 74 0.54 14.83 5.83
N PHE A 75 0.86 14.67 7.12
CA PHE A 75 1.00 13.38 7.79
C PHE A 75 -0.29 12.95 8.48
N ASP A 76 -1.35 13.74 8.43
CA ASP A 76 -2.67 13.36 8.90
C ASP A 76 -3.31 12.38 7.88
N LEU A 77 -3.45 11.12 8.29
CA LEU A 77 -3.98 10.06 7.45
C LEU A 77 -5.48 10.25 7.16
N ASN A 78 -6.26 10.71 8.14
CA ASN A 78 -7.67 10.99 7.93
C ASN A 78 -7.83 12.08 6.89
N ARG A 79 -7.01 13.13 6.97
CA ARG A 79 -7.00 14.19 5.96
C ARG A 79 -6.66 13.63 4.58
N HIS A 80 -5.70 12.72 4.45
CA HIS A 80 -5.40 12.07 3.17
C HIS A 80 -6.60 11.28 2.63
N TYR A 81 -7.23 10.47 3.49
CA TYR A 81 -8.37 9.64 3.14
C TYR A 81 -9.61 10.47 2.75
N GLU A 82 -10.02 11.41 3.60
CA GLU A 82 -11.19 12.27 3.40
C GLU A 82 -11.03 13.21 2.19
N ALA A 83 -9.79 13.59 1.86
CA ALA A 83 -9.52 14.48 0.74
C ALA A 83 -9.73 13.81 -0.62
N GLY A 84 -9.59 12.49 -0.72
CA GLY A 84 -9.71 11.78 -2.01
C GLY A 84 -8.69 12.23 -3.07
N PRO A 85 -8.81 11.74 -4.32
CA PRO A 85 -7.90 12.05 -5.42
C PRO A 85 -7.78 13.56 -5.68
N GLY A 86 -6.54 14.07 -5.72
CA GLY A 86 -6.31 15.51 -5.92
C GLY A 86 -6.81 16.42 -4.78
N GLY A 87 -7.26 15.82 -3.69
CA GLY A 87 -7.84 16.48 -2.53
C GLY A 87 -9.27 17.01 -2.71
N CYS A 88 -9.99 16.57 -3.74
CA CYS A 88 -11.33 17.06 -4.10
C CYS A 88 -12.39 16.99 -2.97
N GLY A 89 -12.23 16.09 -2.00
CA GLY A 89 -13.11 15.99 -0.84
C GLY A 89 -13.00 17.16 0.15
N LEU A 90 -12.01 18.04 -0.01
CA LEU A 90 -11.78 19.20 0.87
C LEU A 90 -12.55 20.46 0.43
N ASP A 91 -13.67 20.31 -0.28
CA ASP A 91 -14.41 21.37 -0.99
C ASP A 91 -14.91 22.55 -0.13
N GLU A 92 -14.86 22.44 1.20
CA GLU A 92 -15.33 23.50 2.11
C GLU A 92 -14.22 24.45 2.62
N TRP A 93 -12.94 24.17 2.33
CA TRP A 93 -11.81 24.78 3.03
C TRP A 93 -10.69 25.31 2.14
N ARG A 94 -10.97 25.68 0.89
CA ARG A 94 -9.92 26.14 -0.04
C ARG A 94 -9.94 27.68 -0.21
N PRO A 95 -9.12 28.43 0.56
CA PRO A 95 -8.72 29.76 0.15
C PRO A 95 -8.16 29.73 -1.28
N GLN A 96 -8.29 30.83 -2.01
CA GLN A 96 -7.67 30.98 -3.32
C GLN A 96 -6.17 30.67 -3.21
N GLY A 97 -5.68 29.69 -3.99
CA GLY A 97 -4.28 29.27 -3.99
C GLY A 97 -3.94 28.07 -3.09
N TYR A 98 -4.93 27.42 -2.47
CA TYR A 98 -4.70 26.17 -1.75
C TYR A 98 -4.12 25.08 -2.66
N VAL A 99 -3.01 24.47 -2.24
CA VAL A 99 -2.40 23.31 -2.88
C VAL A 99 -2.53 22.12 -1.95
N PHE A 100 -3.25 21.09 -2.41
CA PHE A 100 -3.35 19.85 -1.65
C PHE A 100 -1.98 19.17 -1.58
N ARG A 101 -1.53 18.92 -0.35
CA ARG A 101 -0.32 18.18 -0.02
C ARG A 101 -0.65 16.98 0.85
N THR A 102 0.10 15.91 0.69
CA THR A 102 0.00 14.69 1.51
C THR A 102 1.37 14.02 1.59
N ALA A 103 1.63 13.30 2.67
CA ALA A 103 2.79 12.42 2.83
C ALA A 103 2.54 11.01 2.25
N TYR A 104 1.32 10.72 1.77
CA TYR A 104 0.91 9.36 1.44
C TYR A 104 0.68 9.14 -0.05
N VAL A 105 0.87 7.90 -0.48
CA VAL A 105 0.35 7.37 -1.74
C VAL A 105 -0.55 6.18 -1.42
N SER A 106 -1.81 6.27 -1.83
CA SER A 106 -2.78 5.18 -1.74
C SER A 106 -2.38 3.98 -2.62
N VAL A 107 -2.42 2.78 -2.07
CA VAL A 107 -2.28 1.52 -2.80
C VAL A 107 -3.30 0.53 -2.24
N ALA A 108 -3.56 -0.58 -2.93
CA ALA A 108 -4.52 -1.58 -2.50
C ALA A 108 -3.86 -2.94 -2.25
N LEU A 109 -4.31 -3.65 -1.24
CA LEU A 109 -3.95 -5.05 -1.00
C LEU A 109 -4.54 -5.95 -2.08
N GLN A 110 -5.74 -5.61 -2.57
CA GLN A 110 -6.47 -6.36 -3.58
C GLN A 110 -6.41 -5.68 -4.95
N ARG A 111 -6.11 -6.49 -5.98
CA ARG A 111 -6.07 -6.00 -7.36
C ARG A 111 -7.40 -5.41 -7.85
N PRO A 112 -8.56 -6.05 -7.63
CA PRO A 112 -9.85 -5.49 -8.07
C PRO A 112 -10.10 -4.07 -7.55
N THR A 113 -9.67 -3.76 -6.32
CA THR A 113 -9.76 -2.42 -5.74
C THR A 113 -8.91 -1.40 -6.50
N ALA A 114 -7.70 -1.77 -6.92
CA ALA A 114 -6.84 -0.89 -7.72
C ALA A 114 -7.31 -0.72 -9.17
N GLU A 115 -7.98 -1.73 -9.76
CA GLU A 115 -8.46 -1.70 -11.15
C GLU A 115 -9.55 -0.63 -11.39
N THR A 116 -10.22 -0.15 -10.33
CA THR A 116 -11.25 0.90 -10.46
C THR A 116 -10.65 2.27 -10.77
N TYR A 117 -9.34 2.48 -10.60
CA TYR A 117 -8.67 3.77 -10.76
C TYR A 117 -7.73 3.80 -11.98
N GLY A 118 -7.68 4.94 -12.67
CA GLY A 118 -6.68 5.21 -13.71
C GLY A 118 -6.73 4.29 -14.94
N TYR A 119 -5.63 4.27 -15.69
CA TYR A 119 -5.51 3.56 -16.98
C TYR A 119 -4.33 2.58 -17.02
N TRP A 120 -3.46 2.65 -16.02
CA TRP A 120 -2.37 1.72 -15.80
C TRP A 120 -2.54 1.06 -14.44
N LEU A 121 -2.33 -0.24 -14.38
CA LEU A 121 -2.24 -0.98 -13.14
C LEU A 121 -0.79 -1.33 -12.86
N TYR A 122 -0.35 -1.06 -11.64
CA TYR A 122 1.00 -1.34 -11.16
C TYR A 122 0.94 -2.38 -10.06
N GLU A 123 1.78 -3.41 -10.16
CA GLU A 123 2.02 -4.38 -9.10
C GLU A 123 3.37 -4.06 -8.46
N MET A 124 3.36 -3.82 -7.15
CA MET A 124 4.52 -3.34 -6.41
C MET A 124 4.79 -4.24 -5.22
N ARG A 125 6.06 -4.40 -4.86
CA ARG A 125 6.43 -5.13 -3.65
C ARG A 125 5.91 -4.39 -2.43
N ARG A 126 5.33 -5.13 -1.48
CA ARG A 126 5.05 -4.60 -0.14
C ARG A 126 6.34 -4.16 0.54
N MET A 127 6.27 -3.08 1.31
CA MET A 127 7.39 -2.56 2.08
C MET A 127 6.91 -2.11 3.46
N PRO A 128 7.82 -2.04 4.45
CA PRO A 128 7.46 -1.60 5.80
C PRO A 128 6.94 -0.17 5.90
N SER A 129 7.14 0.67 4.88
CA SER A 129 6.57 2.03 4.80
C SER A 129 5.09 2.05 4.45
N ILE A 130 4.50 0.89 4.12
CA ILE A 130 3.06 0.78 3.83
C ILE A 130 2.33 0.51 5.13
N LEU A 131 1.44 1.43 5.47
CA LEU A 131 0.65 1.44 6.69
C LEU A 131 -0.74 0.87 6.41
N ASP A 132 -1.15 -0.08 7.22
CA ASP A 132 -2.54 -0.54 7.31
C ASP A 132 -3.16 0.08 8.56
N ASN A 133 -4.22 0.87 8.38
CA ASN A 133 -4.98 1.45 9.48
C ASN A 133 -6.24 0.64 9.82
N ASP A 134 -6.39 -0.58 9.27
CA ASP A 134 -7.53 -1.49 9.47
C ASP A 134 -8.87 -0.88 9.03
N ASP A 135 -8.82 -0.01 8.02
CA ASP A 135 -10.02 0.51 7.38
C ASP A 135 -10.70 -0.59 6.55
N ASN A 136 -12.03 -0.51 6.41
CA ASN A 136 -12.83 -1.55 5.73
C ASN A 136 -12.61 -1.62 4.22
N GLU A 137 -11.83 -0.70 3.66
CA GLU A 137 -11.48 -0.64 2.26
C GLU A 137 -10.08 -1.27 2.15
N ASP A 138 -9.83 -2.19 1.21
CA ASP A 138 -8.51 -2.84 1.03
C ASP A 138 -7.37 -1.87 0.65
N GLU A 139 -7.55 -0.57 0.87
CA GLU A 139 -6.61 0.52 0.67
C GLU A 139 -5.67 0.64 1.86
N VAL A 140 -4.38 0.75 1.56
CA VAL A 140 -3.30 0.94 2.51
C VAL A 140 -2.40 2.07 2.02
N MET A 141 -1.64 2.65 2.94
CA MET A 141 -1.07 3.98 2.73
C MET A 141 0.45 3.90 2.72
N ALA A 142 1.05 4.11 1.55
CA ALA A 142 2.51 4.17 1.43
C ALA A 142 3.03 5.51 1.94
N LEU A 143 3.57 5.52 3.16
CA LEU A 143 4.18 6.69 3.79
C LEU A 143 5.43 7.12 3.01
N GLY A 144 5.45 8.38 2.58
CA GLY A 144 6.45 8.96 1.69
C GLY A 144 6.36 8.47 0.23
N GLY A 145 5.38 7.63 -0.12
CA GLY A 145 5.20 7.12 -1.48
C GLY A 145 5.90 5.78 -1.78
N MET A 146 6.09 5.47 -3.07
CA MET A 146 6.62 4.18 -3.52
C MET A 146 7.75 4.37 -4.55
N PRO A 147 8.98 3.85 -4.31
CA PRO A 147 10.09 3.98 -5.26
C PRO A 147 9.86 3.12 -6.51
N TRP A 148 10.32 3.61 -7.67
CA TRP A 148 10.17 2.93 -8.96
C TRP A 148 10.76 1.51 -8.96
N ARG A 149 11.91 1.32 -8.29
CA ARG A 149 12.55 0.01 -8.13
C ARG A 149 11.68 -1.03 -7.41
N ALA A 150 10.66 -0.62 -6.65
CA ALA A 150 9.71 -1.54 -6.00
C ALA A 150 8.55 -1.96 -6.91
N VAL A 151 8.37 -1.29 -8.06
CA VAL A 151 7.39 -1.67 -9.09
C VAL A 151 7.91 -2.89 -9.82
N ARG A 152 7.24 -4.04 -9.67
CA ARG A 152 7.65 -5.29 -10.32
C ARG A 152 7.24 -5.32 -11.78
N ARG A 153 6.01 -4.94 -12.05
CA ARG A 153 5.40 -4.98 -13.37
C ARG A 153 4.20 -4.05 -13.45
N TYR A 154 3.80 -3.74 -14.66
CA TYR A 154 2.66 -2.88 -14.95
C TYR A 154 1.95 -3.34 -16.21
N VAL A 155 0.68 -2.98 -16.33
CA VAL A 155 -0.16 -3.32 -17.47
C VAL A 155 -1.06 -2.14 -17.81
N ARG A 156 -1.26 -1.91 -19.11
CA ARG A 156 -2.27 -0.97 -19.58
C ARG A 156 -3.63 -1.61 -19.45
N MET A 157 -4.52 -0.97 -18.70
CA MET A 157 -5.88 -1.42 -18.54
C MET A 157 -6.74 -1.02 -19.75
N SER A 158 -7.70 -1.88 -20.06
CA SER A 158 -8.74 -1.61 -21.06
C SER A 158 -9.95 -0.92 -20.42
N GLY A 159 -10.80 -0.28 -21.25
CA GLY A 159 -11.99 0.41 -20.75
C GLY A 159 -11.70 1.63 -19.86
N HIS A 160 -12.71 2.09 -19.16
CA HIS A 160 -12.68 3.28 -18.31
C HIS A 160 -12.56 2.91 -16.82
N PRO A 161 -12.03 3.82 -15.98
CA PRO A 161 -12.12 3.68 -14.53
C PRO A 161 -13.53 3.29 -14.07
N GLY A 162 -13.61 2.26 -13.23
CA GLY A 162 -14.87 1.70 -12.73
C GLY A 162 -15.44 0.50 -13.50
N ASP A 163 -14.93 0.20 -14.70
CA ASP A 163 -15.28 -1.03 -15.43
C ASP A 163 -14.68 -2.27 -14.73
N ASP A 164 -15.35 -3.43 -14.84
CA ASP A 164 -14.85 -4.70 -14.30
C ASP A 164 -13.89 -5.40 -15.30
N ASN A 165 -12.95 -6.21 -14.79
CA ASN A 165 -12.03 -7.07 -15.56
C ASN A 165 -11.22 -6.31 -16.63
N ARG A 166 -10.58 -5.22 -16.22
CA ARG A 166 -9.88 -4.31 -17.16
C ARG A 166 -8.49 -4.81 -17.56
N VAL A 167 -7.96 -5.79 -16.84
CA VAL A 167 -6.61 -6.34 -17.01
C VAL A 167 -6.62 -7.56 -17.94
N ASP A 168 -5.82 -7.48 -19.00
CA ASP A 168 -5.41 -8.67 -19.77
C ASP A 168 -4.11 -9.23 -19.16
N GLU A 169 -4.22 -10.41 -18.53
CA GLU A 169 -3.09 -11.07 -17.85
C GLU A 169 -1.92 -11.42 -18.77
N SER A 170 -2.14 -11.49 -20.08
CA SER A 170 -1.07 -11.75 -21.05
C SER A 170 -0.25 -10.50 -21.39
N MET A 171 -0.71 -9.32 -20.98
CA MET A 171 -0.17 -8.02 -21.37
C MET A 171 0.69 -7.35 -20.30
N TRP A 172 0.98 -8.04 -19.19
CA TRP A 172 1.90 -7.54 -18.17
C TRP A 172 3.31 -7.30 -18.74
N ILE A 173 3.84 -6.13 -18.44
CA ILE A 173 5.20 -5.73 -18.80
C ILE A 173 6.02 -5.72 -17.51
N ASN A 174 7.10 -6.50 -17.48
CA ASN A 174 8.03 -6.48 -16.35
C ASN A 174 8.80 -5.16 -16.34
N ASN A 175 8.95 -4.56 -15.17
CA ASN A 175 9.76 -3.37 -15.01
C ASN A 175 11.26 -3.74 -15.11
N PRO A 176 12.01 -3.23 -16.10
CA PRO A 176 13.43 -3.52 -16.23
C PRO A 176 14.27 -2.99 -15.06
N ASP A 177 13.75 -2.01 -14.31
CA ASP A 177 14.43 -1.43 -13.15
C ASP A 177 13.96 -2.02 -11.80
N TYR A 178 13.16 -3.09 -11.83
CA TYR A 178 12.75 -3.77 -10.60
C TYR A 178 13.97 -4.39 -9.88
N ASP A 179 14.18 -4.03 -8.62
CA ASP A 179 15.32 -4.51 -7.84
C ASP A 179 15.00 -5.85 -7.17
N GLU A 180 15.00 -6.92 -7.97
CA GLU A 180 14.77 -8.29 -7.50
C GLU A 180 15.78 -8.71 -6.42
N ALA A 181 17.03 -8.26 -6.54
CA ALA A 181 18.07 -8.55 -5.55
C ALA A 181 17.71 -7.97 -4.18
N LEU A 182 17.15 -6.76 -4.14
CA LEU A 182 16.72 -6.12 -2.89
C LEU A 182 15.43 -6.74 -2.33
N TYR A 183 14.41 -6.88 -3.17
CA TYR A 183 13.02 -7.14 -2.74
C TYR A 183 12.63 -8.62 -2.65
N GLU A 184 13.36 -9.50 -3.35
CA GLU A 184 13.01 -10.92 -3.45
C GLU A 184 14.05 -11.82 -2.76
N THR A 185 15.34 -11.54 -2.97
CA THR A 185 16.43 -12.44 -2.53
C THR A 185 17.35 -11.85 -1.47
N GLY A 186 17.23 -10.55 -1.20
CA GLY A 186 18.09 -9.81 -0.27
C GLY A 186 17.87 -10.21 1.19
N PRO A 187 18.82 -9.88 2.09
CA PRO A 187 18.74 -10.22 3.51
C PRO A 187 17.51 -9.60 4.21
N ASN A 188 17.01 -8.49 3.67
CA ASN A 188 15.86 -7.74 4.20
C ASN A 188 14.56 -8.03 3.45
N ALA A 189 14.54 -8.88 2.42
CA ALA A 189 13.32 -9.22 1.66
C ALA A 189 12.22 -9.84 2.55
N ARG A 190 12.59 -10.42 3.69
CA ARG A 190 11.66 -10.92 4.72
C ARG A 190 10.81 -9.82 5.37
N TYR A 191 11.24 -8.56 5.28
CA TYR A 191 10.51 -7.40 5.80
C TYR A 191 9.57 -6.79 4.75
N CYS A 192 9.50 -7.33 3.53
CA CYS A 192 8.54 -6.90 2.50
C CYS A 192 7.10 -7.37 2.80
N HIS A 193 6.47 -6.75 3.80
CA HIS A 193 5.07 -6.90 4.18
C HIS A 193 4.48 -5.53 4.49
N VAL A 194 3.15 -5.45 4.53
CA VAL A 194 2.45 -4.28 5.05
C VAL A 194 2.57 -4.32 6.57
N ASN A 195 2.82 -3.17 7.19
CA ASN A 195 3.02 -3.10 8.63
C ASN A 195 1.70 -2.77 9.32
N ASP A 196 1.31 -3.63 10.26
CA ASP A 196 0.11 -3.52 11.09
C ASP A 196 0.35 -2.71 12.38
N ALA A 197 1.60 -2.39 12.71
CA ALA A 197 1.98 -1.51 13.80
C ALA A 197 1.81 -0.04 13.39
N PHE A 198 0.56 0.38 13.22
CA PHE A 198 0.19 1.72 12.79
C PHE A 198 0.58 2.79 13.85
N PRO A 199 1.34 3.84 13.50
CA PRO A 199 1.66 4.93 14.42
C PRO A 199 0.43 5.80 14.68
N ARG A 200 -0.23 5.59 15.84
CA ARG A 200 -1.49 6.28 16.18
C ARG A 200 -1.47 7.79 16.02
N ALA A 201 -0.33 8.44 16.28
CA ALA A 201 -0.18 9.88 16.09
C ALA A 201 -0.49 10.36 14.66
N LEU A 202 -0.39 9.49 13.65
CA LEU A 202 -0.72 9.80 12.25
C LEU A 202 -2.24 9.78 11.96
N ASN A 203 -3.03 9.18 12.85
CA ASN A 203 -4.49 9.05 12.70
C ASN A 203 -5.27 9.79 13.82
N GLU A 204 -4.57 10.31 14.84
CA GLU A 204 -5.19 11.14 15.86
C GLU A 204 -5.58 12.51 15.26
N ARG A 205 -6.90 12.80 15.29
CA ARG A 205 -7.42 14.16 15.09
C ARG A 205 -6.73 15.05 16.12
N ALA A 206 -6.22 16.20 15.68
CA ALA A 206 -5.49 17.13 16.55
C ALA A 206 -6.32 17.65 17.74
N ASP A 207 -7.63 17.38 17.77
CA ASP A 207 -8.60 17.98 18.66
C ASP A 207 -9.22 17.03 19.70
N GLU A 208 -8.71 15.80 19.86
CA GLU A 208 -9.08 15.00 21.05
C GLU A 208 -8.19 15.49 22.20
N PRO A 209 -8.70 16.30 23.15
CA PRO A 209 -7.92 16.67 24.31
C PRO A 209 -7.53 15.37 24.99
N MET A 210 -6.22 15.13 25.12
CA MET A 210 -5.72 14.10 26.03
C MET A 210 -6.52 14.24 27.32
N SER A 211 -7.34 13.24 27.63
CA SER A 211 -8.11 13.19 28.86
C SER A 211 -7.11 13.12 30.01
N GLN A 212 -6.64 14.30 30.42
CA GLN A 212 -5.98 14.48 31.68
C GLN A 212 -7.07 14.32 32.73
N ASP A 213 -6.98 13.21 33.44
CA ASP A 213 -7.49 13.11 34.80
C ASP A 213 -7.10 14.38 35.56
N SER A 214 -8.03 15.32 35.76
CA SER A 214 -8.03 16.25 36.88
C SER A 214 -9.36 16.98 36.99
N ASN A 215 -9.93 16.82 38.18
CA ASN A 215 -11.15 17.45 38.67
C ASN A 215 -11.08 18.99 38.68
N SER A 216 -12.27 19.58 38.80
CA SER A 216 -12.59 20.93 39.32
C SER A 216 -12.63 22.12 38.35
N ASP A 217 -13.89 22.48 38.06
CA ASP A 217 -14.51 23.80 38.26
C ASP A 217 -14.13 25.02 37.38
N SER A 218 -15.13 25.41 36.57
CA SER A 218 -15.72 26.76 36.50
C SER A 218 -14.81 27.94 36.10
N ASN A 219 -14.91 28.40 34.86
CA ASN A 219 -15.69 29.59 34.47
C ASN A 219 -15.36 30.09 33.05
N SER A 220 -16.42 30.62 32.42
CA SER A 220 -16.46 31.38 31.18
C SER A 220 -15.30 32.33 30.95
N ILE A 221 -14.83 32.42 29.70
CA ILE A 221 -14.45 33.68 29.05
C ILE A 221 -14.63 33.50 27.53
N ASP A 222 -15.44 34.41 26.97
CA ASP A 222 -15.46 34.74 25.55
C ASP A 222 -14.06 35.14 25.07
N SER A 223 -13.55 34.45 24.06
CA SER A 223 -12.54 35.04 23.18
C SER A 223 -12.86 34.67 21.75
N ASN A 224 -13.39 35.67 21.06
CA ASN A 224 -13.29 35.90 19.64
C ASN A 224 -11.81 35.75 19.20
N GLU A 225 -11.36 34.54 18.89
CA GLU A 225 -10.07 34.31 18.25
C GLU A 225 -10.26 34.30 16.73
N THR A 226 -9.66 35.31 16.13
CA THR A 226 -9.51 35.46 14.69
C THR A 226 -8.38 34.51 14.32
N TRP A 227 -8.72 33.41 13.64
CA TRP A 227 -7.77 32.40 13.14
C TRP A 227 -6.91 32.97 12.01
N GLU A 228 -5.98 33.85 12.35
CA GLU A 228 -4.79 34.13 11.53
C GLU A 228 -3.64 33.25 12.03
N ASP A 229 -3.82 31.93 11.98
CA ASP A 229 -2.73 31.00 12.27
C ASP A 229 -1.90 30.78 11.00
N GLU A 230 -0.87 31.61 10.88
CA GLU A 230 0.41 31.27 10.27
C GLU A 230 0.80 29.82 10.62
N PRO A 231 1.47 29.06 9.72
CA PRO A 231 1.92 27.71 10.03
C PRO A 231 2.93 27.77 11.18
N SER A 232 2.44 27.51 12.40
CA SER A 232 3.22 27.45 13.63
C SER A 232 4.39 26.52 13.39
N THR A 233 5.62 27.01 13.46
CA THR A 233 6.86 26.21 13.33
C THR A 233 7.36 25.71 14.71
N SER A 234 6.50 25.72 15.72
CA SER A 234 6.85 25.28 17.08
C SER A 234 6.99 23.76 17.16
N ASN A 235 7.76 23.22 18.11
CA ASN A 235 7.97 21.77 18.28
C ASN A 235 6.67 20.95 18.49
N ALA A 236 5.55 21.59 18.89
CA ALA A 236 4.23 20.96 18.93
C ALA A 236 3.65 20.73 17.52
N SER A 237 4.07 21.55 16.55
CA SER A 237 3.61 21.55 15.18
C SER A 237 4.12 20.35 14.38
N ARG A 238 5.29 19.78 14.65
CA ARG A 238 5.83 18.63 13.88
C ARG A 238 5.55 17.27 14.50
N ARG A 239 4.47 17.15 15.29
CA ARG A 239 4.17 15.92 16.06
C ARG A 239 4.05 14.70 15.13
N ARG A 240 3.30 14.81 14.04
CA ARG A 240 3.05 13.71 13.11
C ARG A 240 4.26 13.44 12.24
N PHE A 241 4.96 14.48 11.79
CA PHE A 241 6.25 14.31 11.12
C PHE A 241 7.22 13.49 11.99
N ASN A 242 7.37 13.86 13.27
CA ASN A 242 8.27 13.16 14.19
C ASN A 242 7.82 11.71 14.42
N ALA A 243 6.51 11.46 14.49
CA ALA A 243 5.99 10.10 14.61
C ALA A 243 6.30 9.25 13.35
N ALA A 244 6.14 9.82 12.16
CA ALA A 244 6.50 9.18 10.91
C ALA A 244 8.01 8.90 10.81
N ASP A 245 8.84 9.87 11.20
CA ASP A 245 10.30 9.75 11.20
C ASP A 245 10.77 8.65 12.16
N ILE A 246 10.31 8.68 13.42
CA ILE A 246 10.60 7.64 14.42
C ILE A 246 10.13 6.27 13.93
N TYR A 247 8.95 6.20 13.32
CA TYR A 247 8.44 4.95 12.78
C TYR A 247 9.34 4.40 11.67
N MET A 248 9.74 5.23 10.71
CA MET A 248 10.61 4.82 9.61
C MET A 248 12.01 4.42 10.09
N ASP A 249 12.53 5.06 11.13
CA ASP A 249 13.82 4.72 11.76
C ASP A 249 13.77 3.39 12.54
N GLN A 250 12.69 3.16 13.29
CA GLN A 250 12.59 2.00 14.20
C GLN A 250 12.01 0.76 13.53
N THR A 251 11.38 0.88 12.36
CA THR A 251 10.78 -0.25 11.65
C THR A 251 11.85 -1.07 10.94
N ALA A 252 11.94 -2.35 11.32
CA ALA A 252 12.94 -3.26 10.74
C ALA A 252 12.80 -3.38 9.22
N GLY A 253 13.90 -3.14 8.51
CA GLY A 253 13.95 -3.21 7.04
C GLY A 253 13.42 -1.97 6.32
N ALA A 254 12.87 -0.97 7.03
CA ALA A 254 12.35 0.24 6.40
C ALA A 254 13.48 0.99 5.69
N PHE A 255 14.56 1.35 6.40
CA PHE A 255 15.70 2.03 5.80
C PHE A 255 16.33 1.25 4.62
N GLU A 256 16.50 -0.07 4.75
CA GLU A 256 17.18 -0.84 3.71
C GLU A 256 16.31 -1.06 2.46
N LEU A 257 15.01 -1.23 2.61
CA LEU A 257 14.09 -1.49 1.48
C LEU A 257 13.57 -0.19 0.84
N TYR A 258 13.37 0.84 1.65
CA TYR A 258 12.81 2.12 1.23
C TYR A 258 13.91 3.14 0.94
N GLY A 259 14.80 3.37 1.91
CA GLY A 259 15.82 4.43 1.90
C GLY A 259 15.64 5.40 3.07
N PRO A 260 16.27 6.60 3.02
CA PRO A 260 16.04 7.63 4.01
C PRO A 260 14.59 8.13 3.99
N PHE A 261 14.15 8.73 5.09
CA PHE A 261 12.87 9.41 5.20
C PHE A 261 13.10 10.88 5.64
N PRO A 262 12.51 11.88 4.96
CA PRO A 262 11.79 11.81 3.68
C PRO A 262 12.63 11.20 2.53
N PRO A 263 12.00 10.62 1.51
CA PRO A 263 12.69 9.91 0.44
C PRO A 263 13.50 10.84 -0.48
N GLU A 264 14.71 10.38 -0.81
CA GLU A 264 15.46 10.89 -1.95
C GLU A 264 15.12 10.06 -3.20
N TRP A 265 14.57 10.72 -4.21
CA TRP A 265 14.10 10.04 -5.41
C TRP A 265 15.22 9.80 -6.42
N THR A 266 15.42 8.54 -6.77
CA THR A 266 16.39 8.14 -7.79
C THR A 266 15.95 8.66 -9.16
N GLN A 267 16.87 9.31 -9.88
CA GLN A 267 16.69 9.63 -11.29
C GLN A 267 17.23 8.48 -12.14
N TYR A 268 16.39 7.98 -13.03
CA TYR A 268 16.77 6.87 -13.92
C TYR A 268 17.20 7.41 -15.28
N PRO A 269 18.25 6.84 -15.92
CA PRO A 269 18.64 7.24 -17.27
C PRO A 269 17.51 6.93 -18.26
N PRO A 270 17.33 7.66 -19.37
CA PRO A 270 16.26 7.41 -20.34
C PRO A 270 16.21 5.94 -20.79
N ASN A 271 15.00 5.39 -20.91
CA ASN A 271 14.78 4.00 -21.32
C ASN A 271 13.52 3.88 -22.19
N ASP A 272 13.71 3.78 -23.50
CA ASP A 272 12.63 3.69 -24.49
C ASP A 272 11.81 2.39 -24.39
N ALA A 273 12.28 1.38 -23.63
CA ALA A 273 11.53 0.16 -23.36
C ALA A 273 10.39 0.38 -22.36
N VAL A 274 10.41 1.48 -21.59
CA VAL A 274 9.38 1.81 -20.61
C VAL A 274 8.30 2.67 -21.28
N PRO A 275 7.04 2.23 -21.34
CA PRO A 275 6.00 2.92 -22.10
C PRO A 275 5.79 4.40 -21.73
N GLY A 276 5.70 5.21 -22.77
CA GLY A 276 5.32 6.63 -22.76
C GLY A 276 3.84 6.89 -22.42
N PRO A 277 3.47 8.15 -22.10
CA PRO A 277 2.07 8.56 -22.12
C PRO A 277 1.47 8.40 -23.52
N ASP A 278 0.26 7.84 -23.59
CA ASP A 278 -0.52 7.82 -24.82
C ASP A 278 -1.11 9.20 -25.08
N ALA A 279 -0.93 9.74 -26.29
CA ALA A 279 -1.49 11.03 -26.69
C ALA A 279 -3.02 11.09 -26.50
N ALA A 280 -3.72 9.98 -26.71
CA ALA A 280 -5.16 9.91 -26.47
C ALA A 280 -5.49 10.02 -24.97
N LEU A 281 -4.70 9.38 -24.10
CA LEU A 281 -4.90 9.47 -22.64
C LEU A 281 -4.51 10.83 -22.08
N LEU A 282 -3.51 11.50 -22.67
CA LEU A 282 -3.22 12.90 -22.32
C LEU A 282 -4.43 13.79 -22.60
N GLN A 283 -5.09 13.62 -23.74
CA GLN A 283 -6.30 14.35 -24.05
C GLN A 283 -7.44 14.01 -23.08
N THR A 284 -7.68 12.73 -22.77
CA THR A 284 -8.70 12.33 -21.80
C THR A 284 -8.43 12.91 -20.40
N ARG A 285 -7.18 12.86 -19.91
CA ARG A 285 -6.80 13.50 -18.63
C ARG A 285 -7.09 15.00 -18.64
N MET A 286 -6.78 15.69 -19.74
CA MET A 286 -7.05 17.12 -19.87
C MET A 286 -8.56 17.43 -19.89
N ASP A 287 -9.36 16.56 -20.52
CA ASP A 287 -10.81 16.71 -20.60
C ASP A 287 -11.50 16.40 -19.26
N ASP A 288 -11.02 15.40 -18.51
CA ASP A 288 -11.53 15.03 -17.19
C ASP A 288 -11.26 16.14 -16.16
N HIS A 289 -10.03 16.69 -16.16
CA HIS A 289 -9.69 17.89 -15.36
C HIS A 289 -10.56 19.12 -15.72
N GLY A 290 -11.08 19.19 -16.95
CA GLY A 290 -11.97 20.26 -17.41
C GLY A 290 -13.45 20.07 -17.05
N LYS A 291 -13.85 18.87 -16.62
CA LYS A 291 -15.25 18.46 -16.39
C LYS A 291 -15.59 18.23 -14.91
N SER A 292 -14.82 18.77 -13.96
CA SER A 292 -15.00 18.56 -12.51
C SER A 292 -16.28 19.15 -11.89
N LYS A 293 -17.40 19.15 -12.63
CA LYS A 293 -18.75 19.40 -12.13
C LYS A 293 -19.68 18.32 -12.69
N GLU A 294 -20.33 17.61 -11.77
CA GLU A 294 -21.44 16.67 -11.98
C GLU A 294 -21.05 15.23 -12.38
N THR A 295 -21.01 14.30 -11.41
CA THR A 295 -22.09 13.30 -11.24
C THR A 295 -21.84 12.38 -10.04
N PHE A 296 -22.81 12.32 -9.12
CA PHE A 296 -22.95 11.23 -8.14
C PHE A 296 -23.83 10.14 -8.78
N THR A 297 -23.38 8.89 -8.86
CA THR A 297 -24.30 7.75 -9.04
C THR A 297 -23.77 6.48 -8.38
N ASN A 298 -24.63 5.86 -7.56
CA ASN A 298 -24.56 4.47 -7.08
C ASN A 298 -23.40 4.04 -6.17
N GLY A 299 -23.08 4.81 -5.12
CA GLY A 299 -22.43 4.25 -3.92
C GLY A 299 -21.06 3.59 -4.12
N ARG A 300 -20.39 3.84 -5.25
CA ARG A 300 -18.98 3.52 -5.51
C ARG A 300 -18.29 4.85 -5.77
N PHE A 301 -17.26 5.16 -4.98
CA PHE A 301 -16.38 6.29 -5.24
C PHE A 301 -15.52 5.96 -6.47
N VAL A 302 -15.98 6.40 -7.65
CA VAL A 302 -15.06 6.62 -8.78
C VAL A 302 -14.74 8.10 -8.77
N LEU A 303 -13.76 8.47 -7.94
CA LEU A 303 -13.17 9.81 -8.00
C LEU A 303 -12.13 9.81 -9.11
N THR A 304 -12.56 10.17 -10.32
CA THR A 304 -11.67 10.71 -11.34
C THR A 304 -11.74 12.23 -11.25
N CYS A 305 -10.66 12.85 -10.79
CA CYS A 305 -10.42 14.28 -10.96
C CYS A 305 -9.47 14.51 -12.12
#